data_AF-A0A7R8RMX7-F1
#
_entry.id   AF-A0A7R8RMX7-F1
#
_cell.length_a   1.000
_cell.length_b   1.000
_cell.length_c   1.000
_cell.angle_alpha   90.00
_cell.angle_beta   90.00
_cell.angle_gamma   90.00
#
_symmetry.space_group_name_H-M   'P 1'
#
loop_
_entity.id
_entity.type
_entity.pdbx_description
1 polymer ?
#
loop_
_entity_poly.entity_id
_entity_poly.type
_entity_poly.pdbx_seq_one_letter_code
_entity_poly.pdbx_strand_id
1 'polypeptide(L)'
;MNVQSAQVRRKTHTPPCHRCDGTALDEPAYAYLLGLYLGDGHISQYAGHRAPSLMITLDDAWPGIQDEAEAALRKVLPENSTCRVRRTGCHNIKVYSKHLVCLFPQHGPGRKHERAIALEPWQQAIVDTHPWQLVRGLIHSDGCRITNWTTRMVGGERKRYEYPRYWFTNVSDDIRRLYTDTLDALGIVWTHCTRAGKPYNISVARRASVALMDAHVGPKY
;
A
#
# COMPACT_ATOMS: atom_id res chain seq x y z
N MET A 1 -6.16 22.21 -48.56
CA MET A 1 -7.37 21.72 -47.88
C MET A 1 -7.04 21.55 -46.41
N ASN A 2 -7.54 22.45 -45.57
CA ASN A 2 -7.22 22.52 -44.14
C ASN A 2 -8.27 21.70 -43.39
N VAL A 3 -7.90 20.53 -42.86
CA VAL A 3 -8.79 19.75 -41.98
C VAL A 3 -8.55 20.25 -40.56
N GLN A 4 -9.38 21.21 -40.12
CA GLN A 4 -9.46 21.58 -38.71
C GLN A 4 -10.12 20.42 -37.96
N SER A 5 -9.32 19.66 -37.21
CA SER A 5 -9.80 18.68 -36.25
C SER A 5 -10.51 19.41 -35.11
N ALA A 6 -11.83 19.28 -35.06
CA ALA A 6 -12.64 19.80 -33.96
C ALA A 6 -12.31 19.02 -32.68
N GLN A 7 -11.59 19.67 -31.75
CA GLN A 7 -11.44 19.18 -30.39
C GLN A 7 -12.80 19.24 -29.70
N VAL A 8 -13.42 18.07 -29.49
CA VAL A 8 -14.56 17.94 -28.58
C VAL A 8 -14.07 18.30 -27.17
N ARG A 9 -14.42 19.49 -26.68
CA ARG A 9 -14.20 19.88 -25.28
C ARG A 9 -14.99 18.94 -24.38
N ARG A 10 -14.35 17.90 -23.84
CA ARG A 10 -14.92 17.10 -22.75
C ARG A 10 -15.09 18.01 -21.53
N LYS A 11 -16.30 18.04 -20.95
CA LYS A 11 -16.52 18.73 -19.67
C LYS A 11 -15.68 18.05 -18.60
N THR A 12 -14.96 18.84 -17.82
CA THR A 12 -14.19 18.36 -16.67
C THR A 12 -15.13 17.79 -15.61
N HIS A 13 -14.73 16.69 -14.97
CA HIS A 13 -15.49 16.13 -13.85
C HIS A 13 -15.40 17.04 -12.62
N THR A 14 -16.37 16.91 -11.72
CA THR A 14 -16.39 17.63 -10.45
C THR A 14 -16.70 16.65 -9.32
N PRO A 15 -15.74 16.35 -8.43
CA PRO A 15 -14.34 16.81 -8.44
C PRO A 15 -13.55 16.26 -9.65
N PRO A 16 -12.46 16.92 -10.08
CA PRO A 16 -11.65 16.46 -11.20
C PRO A 16 -10.83 15.21 -10.83
N CYS A 17 -10.41 14.48 -11.85
CA CYS A 17 -9.65 13.24 -11.71
C CYS A 17 -8.40 13.26 -12.58
N HIS A 18 -7.28 12.81 -12.00
CA HIS A 18 -6.02 12.62 -12.73
C HIS A 18 -6.20 11.80 -14.03
N ARG A 19 -7.02 10.75 -13.99
CA ARG A 19 -7.24 9.86 -15.14
C ARG A 19 -8.26 10.38 -16.14
N CYS A 20 -9.30 11.07 -15.69
CA CYS A 20 -10.38 11.51 -16.57
C CYS A 20 -10.12 12.90 -17.18
N ASP A 21 -9.48 13.78 -16.39
CA ASP A 21 -9.34 15.20 -16.66
C ASP A 21 -7.87 15.63 -16.79
N GLY A 22 -6.91 14.73 -16.57
CA GLY A 22 -5.49 15.00 -16.73
C GLY A 22 -4.89 15.92 -15.66
N THR A 23 -5.52 16.03 -14.50
CA THR A 23 -4.99 16.83 -13.37
C THR A 23 -3.75 16.18 -12.78
N ALA A 24 -2.92 16.98 -12.10
CA ALA A 24 -1.79 16.46 -11.36
C ALA A 24 -2.23 15.48 -10.27
N LEU A 25 -1.38 14.49 -9.98
CA LEU A 25 -1.52 13.53 -8.89
C LEU A 25 -0.28 13.67 -8.00
N ASP A 26 -0.45 13.67 -6.67
CA ASP A 26 0.69 13.52 -5.76
C ASP A 26 1.16 12.06 -5.83
N GLU A 27 2.12 11.80 -6.73
CA GLU A 27 2.60 10.46 -7.05
C GLU A 27 3.21 9.73 -5.83
N PRO A 28 4.04 10.37 -4.97
CA PRO A 28 4.52 9.73 -3.74
C PRO A 28 3.38 9.34 -2.78
N ALA A 29 2.40 10.23 -2.55
CA ALA A 29 1.26 9.93 -1.70
C ALA A 29 0.40 8.81 -2.31
N TYR A 30 0.24 8.80 -3.63
CA TYR A 30 -0.47 7.75 -4.35
C TYR A 30 0.23 6.40 -4.21
N ALA A 31 1.55 6.31 -4.38
CA ALA A 31 2.30 5.07 -4.22
C ALA A 31 2.15 4.48 -2.80
N TYR A 32 2.22 5.32 -1.77
CA TYR A 32 1.96 4.90 -0.38
C TYR A 32 0.52 4.43 -0.17
N LEU A 33 -0.44 5.20 -0.67
CA LEU A 33 -1.86 4.87 -0.57
C LEU A 33 -2.22 3.59 -1.34
N LEU A 34 -1.57 3.33 -2.47
CA LEU A 34 -1.71 2.11 -3.25
C LEU A 34 -1.26 0.90 -2.43
N GLY A 35 -0.13 0.98 -1.71
CA GLY A 35 0.30 -0.08 -0.80
C GLY A 35 -0.74 -0.38 0.29
N LEU A 36 -1.24 0.66 0.96
CA LEU A 36 -2.31 0.51 1.96
C LEU A 36 -3.60 -0.06 1.35
N TYR A 37 -3.96 0.38 0.15
CA TYR A 37 -5.12 -0.13 -0.56
C TYR A 37 -4.99 -1.62 -0.87
N LEU A 38 -3.82 -2.07 -1.31
CA LEU A 38 -3.58 -3.47 -1.66
C LEU A 38 -3.62 -4.38 -0.45
N GLY A 39 -3.16 -3.94 0.72
CA GLY A 39 -3.31 -4.71 1.96
C GLY A 39 -4.69 -4.56 2.60
N ASP A 40 -4.85 -3.54 3.44
CA ASP A 40 -6.03 -3.36 4.30
C ASP A 40 -7.17 -2.58 3.66
N GLY A 41 -6.96 -2.01 2.48
CA GLY A 41 -7.97 -1.22 1.80
C GLY A 41 -9.03 -2.04 1.08
N HIS A 42 -10.23 -1.50 0.98
CA HIS A 42 -11.24 -2.00 0.05
C HIS A 42 -12.14 -0.87 -0.45
N ILE A 43 -12.59 -1.01 -1.70
CA ILE A 43 -13.58 -0.14 -2.30
C ILE A 43 -14.93 -0.86 -2.31
N SER A 44 -15.96 -0.18 -1.82
CA SER A 44 -17.33 -0.68 -1.84
C SER A 44 -18.32 0.46 -2.10
N GLN A 45 -19.47 0.13 -2.70
CA GLN A 45 -20.58 1.05 -2.87
C GLN A 45 -21.85 0.41 -2.34
N TYR A 46 -22.36 0.92 -1.23
CA TYR A 46 -23.66 0.51 -0.72
C TYR A 46 -24.77 1.16 -1.57
N ALA A 47 -25.88 0.45 -1.81
CA ALA A 47 -26.92 0.86 -2.77
C ALA A 47 -27.50 2.27 -2.50
N GLY A 48 -27.56 2.68 -1.23
CA GLY A 48 -28.01 4.03 -0.85
C GLY A 48 -26.99 5.15 -1.04
N HIS A 49 -25.73 4.86 -1.37
CA HIS A 49 -24.67 5.85 -1.51
C HIS A 49 -24.49 6.30 -2.97
N ARG A 50 -24.37 7.62 -3.15
CA ARG A 50 -24.19 8.27 -4.46
C ARG A 50 -22.79 8.07 -5.07
N ALA A 51 -21.83 7.60 -4.28
CA ALA A 51 -20.45 7.35 -4.70
C ALA A 51 -19.87 6.15 -3.91
N PRO A 52 -18.92 5.40 -4.50
CA PRO A 52 -18.19 4.38 -3.75
C PRO A 52 -17.32 5.03 -2.66
N SER A 53 -16.97 4.22 -1.66
CA SER A 53 -16.00 4.57 -0.63
C SER A 53 -14.79 3.66 -0.67
N LEU A 54 -13.61 4.24 -0.51
CA LEU A 54 -12.40 3.55 -0.13
C LEU A 54 -12.34 3.58 1.39
N MET A 55 -12.09 2.41 1.98
CA MET A 55 -11.93 2.23 3.42
C MET A 55 -10.62 1.49 3.67
N ILE A 56 -9.78 2.03 4.56
CA ILE A 56 -8.54 1.41 5.03
C ILE A 56 -8.69 1.20 6.54
N THR A 57 -8.63 -0.05 6.98
CA THR A 57 -8.78 -0.43 8.39
C THR A 57 -7.40 -0.46 9.04
N LEU A 58 -7.17 0.32 10.09
CA LEU A 58 -5.87 0.44 10.73
C LEU A 58 -6.00 0.30 12.26
N ASP A 59 -5.10 -0.46 12.87
CA ASP A 59 -5.10 -0.78 14.31
C ASP A 59 -4.91 0.48 15.18
N ASP A 60 -5.55 0.49 16.35
CA ASP A 60 -5.43 1.57 17.35
C ASP A 60 -4.05 1.63 18.01
N ALA A 61 -3.26 0.55 17.92
CA ALA A 61 -1.88 0.50 18.39
C ALA A 61 -0.92 1.38 17.55
N TRP A 62 -1.32 1.81 16.34
CA TRP A 62 -0.49 2.57 15.41
C TRP A 62 -1.19 3.84 14.89
N PRO A 63 -1.50 4.80 15.78
CA PRO A 63 -2.22 6.02 15.41
C PRO A 63 -1.47 6.89 14.38
N GLY A 64 -0.14 6.88 14.37
CA GLY A 64 0.66 7.58 13.36
C GLY A 64 0.42 7.06 11.94
N ILE A 65 0.22 5.75 11.78
CA ILE A 65 -0.16 5.18 10.46
C ILE A 65 -1.55 5.67 10.04
N GLN A 66 -2.48 5.85 10.98
CA GLN A 66 -3.81 6.40 10.69
C GLN A 66 -3.71 7.85 10.19
N ASP A 67 -2.87 8.67 10.83
CA ASP A 67 -2.61 10.05 10.43
C ASP A 67 -2.00 10.13 9.03
N GLU A 68 -1.02 9.29 8.73
CA GLU A 68 -0.37 9.23 7.43
C GLU A 68 -1.29 8.73 6.32
N ALA A 69 -2.13 7.73 6.61
CA ALA A 69 -3.14 7.24 5.66
C ALA A 69 -4.15 8.35 5.32
N GLU A 70 -4.60 9.09 6.33
CA GLU A 70 -5.49 10.23 6.12
C GLU A 70 -4.80 11.36 5.33
N ALA A 71 -3.54 11.68 5.65
CA ALA A 71 -2.76 12.66 4.91
C ALA A 71 -2.58 12.26 3.44
N ALA A 72 -2.32 10.99 3.16
CA ALA A 72 -2.19 10.47 1.80
C ALA A 72 -3.52 10.56 1.03
N LEU A 73 -4.65 10.22 1.67
CA LEU A 73 -5.98 10.40 1.08
C LEU A 73 -6.25 11.86 0.72
N ARG A 74 -5.93 12.81 1.60
CA ARG A 74 -6.11 14.25 1.34
C ARG A 74 -5.22 14.77 0.21
N LYS A 75 -4.02 14.21 0.02
CA LYS A 75 -3.14 14.59 -1.09
C LYS A 75 -3.61 14.02 -2.43
N VAL A 76 -4.07 12.77 -2.43
CA VAL A 76 -4.52 12.05 -3.64
C VAL A 76 -5.92 12.50 -4.09
N LEU A 77 -6.79 12.87 -3.14
CA LEU A 77 -8.16 13.31 -3.39
C LEU A 77 -8.45 14.62 -2.62
N PRO A 78 -7.81 15.75 -3.01
CA PRO A 78 -7.83 17.00 -2.23
C PRO A 78 -9.21 17.66 -2.12
N GLU A 79 -10.11 17.37 -3.05
CA GLU A 79 -11.48 17.89 -3.04
C GLU A 79 -12.47 16.97 -2.30
N ASN A 80 -12.00 15.86 -1.74
CA ASN A 80 -12.85 14.89 -1.04
C ASN A 80 -12.55 14.91 0.46
N SER A 81 -13.59 15.04 1.28
CA SER A 81 -13.46 14.93 2.72
C SER A 81 -13.08 13.50 3.13
N THR A 82 -12.11 13.41 4.03
CA THR A 82 -11.77 12.18 4.74
C THR A 82 -12.59 12.05 6.02
N CYS A 83 -12.85 10.83 6.47
CA CYS A 83 -13.43 10.60 7.79
C CYS A 83 -12.80 9.39 8.48
N ARG A 84 -12.75 9.45 9.82
CA ARG A 84 -12.35 8.34 10.69
C ARG A 84 -13.58 7.74 11.35
N VAL A 85 -13.74 6.43 11.24
CA VAL A 85 -14.84 5.70 11.87
C VAL A 85 -14.28 4.64 12.79
N ARG A 86 -14.52 4.78 14.09
CA ARG A 86 -14.07 3.84 15.11
C ARG A 86 -14.71 2.46 14.93
N ARG A 87 -13.89 1.43 15.18
CA ARG A 87 -14.26 0.01 15.31
C ARG A 87 -13.55 -0.54 16.55
N THR A 88 -13.87 -1.77 16.95
CA THR A 88 -13.21 -2.41 18.08
C THR A 88 -11.73 -2.63 17.76
N GLY A 89 -10.85 -1.92 18.45
CA GLY A 89 -9.39 -2.04 18.32
C GLY A 89 -8.79 -1.43 17.05
N CYS A 90 -9.57 -0.70 16.24
CA CYS A 90 -9.08 -0.09 15.01
C CYS A 90 -9.95 1.10 14.57
N HIS A 91 -9.44 1.89 13.63
CA HIS A 91 -10.18 2.92 12.91
C HIS A 91 -10.23 2.61 11.42
N ASN A 92 -11.39 2.87 10.82
CA ASN A 92 -11.55 2.93 9.38
C ASN A 92 -11.29 4.36 8.91
N ILE A 93 -10.24 4.55 8.12
CA ILE A 93 -9.98 5.80 7.43
C ILE A 93 -10.64 5.72 6.06
N LYS A 94 -11.51 6.69 5.76
CA LYS A 94 -12.42 6.64 4.61
C LYS A 94 -12.37 7.89 3.76
N VAL A 95 -12.67 7.69 2.47
CA VAL A 95 -12.99 8.74 1.52
C VAL A 95 -14.10 8.25 0.58
N TYR A 96 -14.95 9.16 0.12
CA TYR A 96 -15.98 8.90 -0.89
C TYR A 96 -15.61 9.66 -2.17
N SER A 97 -15.53 8.96 -3.30
CA SER A 97 -15.29 9.59 -4.60
C SER A 97 -15.78 8.70 -5.74
N LYS A 98 -16.35 9.30 -6.79
CA LYS A 98 -16.72 8.57 -8.01
C LYS A 98 -15.49 8.08 -8.79
N HIS A 99 -14.32 8.66 -8.52
CA HIS A 99 -13.08 8.39 -9.24
C HIS A 99 -12.19 7.34 -8.56
N LEU A 100 -12.67 6.68 -7.49
CA LEU A 100 -11.90 5.63 -6.82
C LEU A 100 -11.50 4.49 -7.76
N VAL A 101 -12.39 4.04 -8.65
CA VAL A 101 -12.07 2.97 -9.61
C VAL A 101 -11.09 3.46 -10.69
N CYS A 102 -11.08 4.75 -11.00
CA CYS A 102 -10.09 5.34 -11.91
C CYS A 102 -8.69 5.27 -11.30
N LEU A 103 -8.57 5.52 -10.00
CA LEU A 103 -7.31 5.53 -9.25
C LEU A 103 -6.88 4.14 -8.79
N PHE A 104 -7.81 3.23 -8.56
CA PHE A 104 -7.55 1.87 -8.10
C PHE A 104 -8.25 0.86 -9.03
N PRO A 105 -7.76 0.71 -10.28
CA PRO A 105 -8.39 -0.15 -11.29
C PRO A 105 -8.34 -1.63 -10.95
N GLN A 106 -7.59 -2.03 -9.91
CA GLN A 106 -7.60 -3.38 -9.33
C GLN A 106 -8.94 -3.71 -8.63
N HIS A 107 -9.84 -2.73 -8.46
CA HIS A 107 -11.19 -2.98 -7.96
C HIS A 107 -11.98 -3.87 -8.93
N GLY A 108 -12.77 -4.78 -8.36
CA GLY A 108 -13.57 -5.76 -9.10
C GLY A 108 -14.40 -6.63 -8.14
N PRO A 109 -15.29 -7.48 -8.68
CA PRO A 109 -16.13 -8.37 -7.88
C PRO A 109 -15.31 -9.44 -7.15
N GLY A 110 -15.84 -10.00 -6.05
CA GLY A 110 -15.21 -11.08 -5.30
C GLY A 110 -14.13 -10.62 -4.30
N ARG A 111 -13.41 -11.58 -3.69
CA ARG A 111 -12.35 -11.28 -2.71
C ARG A 111 -11.09 -10.76 -3.41
N LYS A 112 -10.32 -9.90 -2.74
CA LYS A 112 -9.14 -9.24 -3.36
C LYS A 112 -8.09 -10.25 -3.82
N HIS A 113 -7.83 -11.27 -3.00
CA HIS A 113 -6.85 -12.30 -3.30
C HIS A 113 -7.29 -13.34 -4.33
N GLU A 114 -8.56 -13.33 -4.74
CA GLU A 114 -9.09 -14.20 -5.81
C GLU A 114 -9.10 -13.49 -7.17
N ARG A 115 -8.75 -12.19 -7.20
CA ARG A 115 -8.70 -11.37 -8.40
C ARG A 115 -7.26 -11.23 -8.88
N ALA A 116 -7.11 -11.06 -10.20
CA ALA A 116 -5.84 -10.59 -10.76
C ALA A 116 -5.58 -9.16 -10.29
N ILE A 117 -4.38 -8.93 -9.75
CA ILE A 117 -3.90 -7.61 -9.32
C ILE A 117 -2.73 -7.25 -10.22
N ALA A 118 -3.00 -6.50 -11.28
CA ALA A 118 -1.99 -5.95 -12.17
C ALA A 118 -1.98 -4.43 -12.05
N LEU A 119 -0.78 -3.82 -12.03
CA LEU A 119 -0.64 -2.37 -12.13
C LEU A 119 -0.82 -1.94 -13.58
N GLU A 120 -1.61 -0.90 -13.79
CA GLU A 120 -1.64 -0.23 -15.09
C GLU A 120 -0.29 0.43 -15.38
N PRO A 121 0.10 0.67 -16.65
CA PRO A 121 1.41 1.24 -16.98
C PRO A 121 1.76 2.54 -16.26
N TRP A 122 0.77 3.41 -16.04
CA TRP A 122 0.95 4.66 -15.29
C TRP A 122 1.14 4.43 -13.78
N GLN A 123 0.50 3.40 -13.20
CA GLN A 123 0.73 3.02 -11.80
C GLN A 123 2.12 2.43 -11.64
N GLN A 124 2.57 1.61 -12.61
CA GLN A 124 3.91 1.05 -12.60
C GLN A 124 4.97 2.15 -12.66
N ALA A 125 4.81 3.14 -13.56
CA ALA A 125 5.74 4.28 -13.64
C ALA A 125 5.86 5.05 -12.31
N ILE A 126 4.73 5.26 -11.61
CA ILE A 126 4.72 5.91 -10.29
C ILE A 126 5.44 5.05 -9.25
N VAL A 127 5.16 3.74 -9.23
CA VAL A 127 5.80 2.79 -8.29
C VAL A 127 7.30 2.67 -8.54
N ASP A 128 7.73 2.64 -9.79
CA ASP A 128 9.15 2.59 -10.16
C ASP A 128 9.88 3.87 -9.75
N THR A 129 9.20 5.02 -9.79
CA THR A 129 9.74 6.32 -9.36
C THR A 129 9.72 6.48 -7.84
N HIS A 130 8.72 5.90 -7.16
CA HIS A 130 8.49 6.00 -5.72
C HIS A 130 8.39 4.63 -5.02
N PRO A 131 9.39 3.74 -5.18
CA PRO A 131 9.30 2.36 -4.73
C PRO A 131 9.24 2.26 -3.21
N TRP A 132 9.93 3.15 -2.50
CA TRP A 132 9.91 3.20 -1.04
C TRP A 132 8.53 3.55 -0.47
N GLN A 133 7.78 4.43 -1.13
CA GLN A 133 6.43 4.78 -0.72
C GLN A 133 5.51 3.56 -0.85
N LEU A 134 5.61 2.80 -1.94
CA LEU A 134 4.86 1.55 -2.10
C LEU A 134 5.22 0.53 -1.01
N VAL A 135 6.53 0.25 -0.82
CA VAL A 135 7.02 -0.68 0.21
C VAL A 135 6.52 -0.29 1.59
N ARG A 136 6.59 1.01 1.91
CA ARG A 136 6.11 1.54 3.18
C ARG A 136 4.61 1.31 3.36
N GLY A 137 3.80 1.57 2.35
CA GLY A 137 2.35 1.31 2.38
C GLY A 137 2.03 -0.16 2.62
N LEU A 138 2.68 -1.07 1.88
CA LEU A 138 2.51 -2.52 2.03
C LEU A 138 2.94 -3.03 3.40
N ILE A 139 4.03 -2.50 3.96
CA ILE A 139 4.50 -2.88 5.29
C ILE A 139 3.60 -2.29 6.39
N HIS A 140 3.06 -1.10 6.18
CA HIS A 140 2.13 -0.48 7.12
C HIS A 140 0.83 -1.28 7.25
N SER A 141 0.34 -1.85 6.14
CA SER A 141 -0.84 -2.72 6.16
C SER A 141 -0.55 -4.15 6.63
N ASP A 142 0.12 -4.95 5.78
CA ASP A 142 0.26 -6.40 5.97
C ASP A 142 1.65 -6.81 6.48
N GLY A 143 2.47 -5.82 6.82
CA GLY A 143 3.81 -6.04 7.32
C GLY A 143 3.96 -5.84 8.81
N CYS A 144 5.05 -6.35 9.35
CA CYS A 144 5.50 -6.01 10.70
C CYS A 144 7.02 -5.98 10.76
N ARG A 145 7.52 -5.21 11.72
CA ARG A 145 8.92 -5.20 12.12
C ARG A 145 9.00 -5.80 13.52
N ILE A 146 9.72 -6.90 13.67
CA ILE A 146 9.87 -7.60 14.94
C ILE A 146 11.35 -7.74 15.30
N THR A 147 11.63 -7.81 16.60
CA THR A 147 12.93 -8.20 17.11
C THR A 147 12.92 -9.70 17.39
N ASN A 148 13.64 -10.47 16.58
CA ASN A 148 13.90 -11.87 16.87
C ASN A 148 15.08 -11.99 17.83
N TRP A 149 15.16 -13.11 18.55
CA TRP A 149 16.32 -13.44 19.36
C TRP A 149 16.72 -14.91 19.18
N THR A 150 18.01 -15.18 19.36
CA THR A 150 18.58 -16.53 19.38
C THR A 150 19.66 -16.60 20.46
N THR A 151 20.11 -17.81 20.81
CA THR A 151 21.25 -17.99 21.70
C THR A 151 22.37 -18.74 21.00
N ARG A 152 23.61 -18.31 21.23
CA ARG A 152 24.80 -18.98 20.71
C ARG A 152 25.81 -19.16 21.83
N MET A 153 26.48 -20.31 21.87
CA MET A 153 27.62 -20.55 22.75
C MET A 153 28.83 -19.79 22.20
N VAL A 154 29.42 -18.90 22.99
CA VAL A 154 30.62 -18.14 22.66
C VAL A 154 31.56 -18.20 23.85
N GLY A 155 32.71 -18.86 23.69
CA GLY A 155 33.68 -19.03 24.78
C GLY A 155 33.15 -19.82 25.98
N GLY A 156 32.24 -20.78 25.78
CA GLY A 156 31.63 -21.57 26.87
C GLY A 156 30.41 -20.91 27.54
N GLU A 157 30.10 -19.65 27.22
CA GLU A 157 28.92 -18.94 27.73
C GLU A 157 27.80 -18.86 26.70
N ARG A 158 26.54 -19.00 27.15
CA ARG A 158 25.36 -18.82 26.30
C ARG A 158 25.05 -17.33 26.17
N LYS A 159 25.28 -16.75 25.00
CA LYS A 159 24.95 -15.34 24.70
C LYS A 159 23.66 -15.24 23.89
N ARG A 160 22.75 -14.33 24.29
CA ARG A 160 21.54 -13.97 23.53
C ARG A 160 21.88 -12.91 22.49
N TYR A 161 21.44 -13.14 21.26
CA TYR A 161 21.60 -12.23 20.13
C TYR A 161 20.23 -11.82 19.63
N GLU A 162 20.02 -10.53 19.52
CA GLU A 162 18.79 -9.95 18.98
C GLU A 162 19.04 -9.42 17.58
N TYR A 163 18.08 -9.61 16.68
CA TYR A 163 18.16 -9.11 15.32
C TYR A 163 16.78 -8.66 14.84
N PRO A 164 16.67 -7.43 14.29
CA PRO A 164 15.43 -6.96 13.69
C PRO A 164 15.13 -7.71 12.40
N ARG A 165 13.85 -7.89 12.11
CA ARG A 165 13.35 -8.57 10.92
C ARG A 165 12.06 -7.93 10.47
N TYR A 166 11.92 -7.71 9.17
CA TYR A 166 10.63 -7.40 8.57
C TYR A 166 9.96 -8.67 8.06
N TRP A 167 8.66 -8.73 8.28
CA TRP A 167 7.76 -9.72 7.70
C TRP A 167 6.68 -9.02 6.90
N PHE A 168 6.28 -9.64 5.80
CA PHE A 168 5.12 -9.27 5.01
C PHE A 168 4.32 -10.52 4.72
N THR A 169 3.01 -10.50 4.99
CA THR A 169 2.14 -11.67 4.81
C THR A 169 0.89 -11.29 4.04
N ASN A 170 0.74 -11.79 2.82
CA ASN A 170 -0.46 -11.54 2.02
C ASN A 170 -0.88 -12.80 1.27
N VAL A 171 -2.18 -13.04 1.16
CA VAL A 171 -2.73 -14.24 0.48
C VAL A 171 -2.62 -14.12 -1.05
N SER A 172 -2.68 -12.91 -1.61
CA SER A 172 -2.58 -12.68 -3.04
C SER A 172 -1.16 -12.88 -3.54
N ASP A 173 -0.97 -13.80 -4.49
CA ASP A 173 0.31 -14.06 -5.14
C ASP A 173 0.81 -12.81 -5.89
N ASP A 174 -0.10 -12.10 -6.54
CA ASP A 174 0.19 -10.87 -7.28
C ASP A 174 0.68 -9.74 -6.37
N ILE A 175 0.06 -9.55 -5.20
CA ILE A 175 0.52 -8.54 -4.23
C ILE A 175 1.88 -8.93 -3.66
N ARG A 176 2.10 -10.23 -3.38
CA ARG A 176 3.42 -10.71 -2.94
C ARG A 176 4.48 -10.49 -4.01
N ARG A 177 4.17 -10.76 -5.28
CA ARG A 177 5.06 -10.49 -6.43
C ARG A 177 5.38 -9.00 -6.55
N LEU A 178 4.37 -8.13 -6.50
CA LEU A 178 4.59 -6.69 -6.53
C LEU A 178 5.52 -6.23 -5.41
N TYR A 179 5.33 -6.74 -4.19
CA TYR A 179 6.23 -6.46 -3.08
C TYR A 179 7.65 -6.94 -3.35
N THR A 180 7.83 -8.21 -3.74
CA THR A 180 9.17 -8.80 -3.97
C THR A 180 9.91 -8.17 -5.14
N ASP A 181 9.21 -7.86 -6.24
CA ASP A 181 9.80 -7.22 -7.41
C ASP A 181 10.29 -5.81 -7.05
N THR A 182 9.52 -5.08 -6.21
CA THR A 182 9.93 -3.77 -5.69
C THR A 182 11.13 -3.90 -4.75
N LEU A 183 11.19 -4.93 -3.91
CA LEU A 183 12.35 -5.20 -3.07
C LEU A 183 13.60 -5.52 -3.91
N ASP A 184 13.45 -6.32 -4.96
CA ASP A 184 14.55 -6.69 -5.86
C ASP A 184 15.10 -5.44 -6.58
N ALA A 185 14.22 -4.56 -7.08
CA ALA A 185 14.61 -3.28 -7.66
C ALA A 185 15.38 -2.37 -6.68
N LEU A 186 15.06 -2.45 -5.38
CA LEU A 186 15.75 -1.74 -4.32
C LEU A 186 17.02 -2.45 -3.81
N GLY A 187 17.36 -3.62 -4.34
CA GLY A 187 18.49 -4.43 -3.86
C GLY A 187 18.28 -5.01 -2.45
N ILE A 188 17.04 -5.10 -1.99
CA ILE A 188 16.68 -5.63 -0.68
C ILE A 188 16.62 -7.15 -0.73
N VAL A 189 17.47 -7.80 0.05
CA VAL A 189 17.51 -9.26 0.08
C VAL A 189 16.42 -9.80 1.01
N TRP A 190 15.50 -10.54 0.40
CA TRP A 190 14.39 -11.19 1.09
C TRP A 190 14.47 -12.71 0.96
N THR A 191 13.58 -13.40 1.64
CA THR A 191 13.47 -14.86 1.61
C THR A 191 12.01 -15.27 1.70
N HIS A 192 11.60 -16.15 0.81
CA HIS A 192 10.29 -16.77 0.86
C HIS A 192 10.20 -17.72 2.07
N CYS A 193 9.15 -17.59 2.89
CA CYS A 193 8.93 -18.40 4.08
C CYS A 193 7.55 -19.07 4.05
N THR A 194 7.54 -20.40 4.07
CA THR A 194 6.32 -21.19 4.11
C THR A 194 5.84 -21.39 5.55
N ARG A 195 4.56 -21.15 5.83
CA ARG A 195 3.92 -21.50 7.10
C ARG A 195 2.89 -22.59 6.84
N ALA A 196 3.04 -23.75 7.48
CA ALA A 196 2.16 -24.91 7.27
C ALA A 196 1.95 -25.27 5.78
N GLY A 197 3.04 -25.26 5.00
CA GLY A 197 3.02 -25.53 3.55
C GLY A 197 2.49 -24.39 2.67
N LYS A 198 2.02 -23.27 3.25
CA LYS A 198 1.51 -22.13 2.49
C LYS A 198 2.58 -21.05 2.30
N PRO A 199 2.89 -20.66 1.05
CA PRO A 199 3.95 -19.69 0.75
C PRO A 199 3.44 -18.24 0.81
N TYR A 200 2.95 -17.78 1.98
CA TYR A 200 2.37 -16.42 2.10
C TYR A 200 3.30 -15.38 2.71
N ASN A 201 4.44 -15.79 3.27
CA ASN A 201 5.26 -14.90 4.08
C ASN A 201 6.57 -14.58 3.35
N ILE A 202 6.88 -13.29 3.28
CA ILE A 202 8.16 -12.77 2.81
C ILE A 202 8.90 -12.20 4.01
N SER A 203 10.17 -12.53 4.15
CA SER A 203 11.01 -12.08 5.26
C SER A 203 12.23 -11.31 4.77
N VAL A 204 12.52 -10.17 5.40
CA VAL A 204 13.78 -9.44 5.25
C VAL A 204 14.51 -9.45 6.59
N ALA A 205 15.67 -10.12 6.64
CA ALA A 205 16.44 -10.31 7.88
C ALA A 205 17.94 -9.98 7.73
N ARG A 206 18.44 -9.71 6.51
CA ARG A 206 19.84 -9.32 6.33
C ARG A 206 20.04 -7.92 6.90
N ARG A 207 21.06 -7.75 7.76
CA ARG A 207 21.30 -6.50 8.51
C ARG A 207 21.32 -5.25 7.62
N ALA A 208 21.99 -5.30 6.47
CA ALA A 208 22.04 -4.17 5.53
C ALA A 208 20.66 -3.85 4.92
N SER A 209 19.91 -4.87 4.52
CA SER A 209 18.55 -4.71 4.00
C SER A 209 17.57 -4.19 5.05
N VAL A 210 17.67 -4.69 6.29
CA VAL A 210 16.84 -4.19 7.40
C VAL A 210 17.19 -2.74 7.71
N ALA A 211 18.46 -2.34 7.68
CA ALA A 211 18.85 -0.95 7.88
C ALA A 211 18.29 -0.01 6.80
N LEU A 212 18.25 -0.45 5.54
CA LEU A 212 17.60 0.31 4.46
C LEU A 212 16.09 0.41 4.68
N MET A 213 15.42 -0.71 5.03
CA MET A 213 14.00 -0.68 5.35
C MET A 213 13.70 0.23 6.56
N ASP A 214 14.54 0.20 7.60
CA ASP A 214 14.40 1.09 8.77
C ASP A 214 14.48 2.57 8.37
N ALA A 215 15.42 2.93 7.50
CA ALA A 215 15.63 4.30 7.05
C ALA A 215 14.46 4.85 6.20
N HIS A 216 13.76 4.00 5.46
CA HIS A 216 12.74 4.42 4.49
C HIS A 216 11.29 4.11 4.90
N VAL A 217 11.05 3.01 5.61
CA VAL A 217 9.73 2.67 6.15
C VAL A 217 9.50 3.42 7.46
N GLY A 218 10.54 3.50 8.31
CA GLY A 218 10.43 4.05 9.65
C GLY A 218 9.73 3.10 10.63
N PRO A 219 9.67 3.47 11.92
CA PRO A 219 8.92 2.72 12.92
C PRO A 219 7.41 2.81 12.66
N LYS A 220 6.66 1.78 13.06
CA LYS A 220 5.22 1.95 13.28
C LYS A 220 5.03 2.70 14.60
N TYR A 221 4.23 3.76 14.60
CA TYR A 221 3.90 4.59 15.76
C TYR A 221 2.45 5.07 15.68
#